data_AF-A0A6V7JRX1-F1
#
_entry.id   AF-A0A6V7JRX1-F1
#
_cell.length_a   1.000
_cell.length_b   1.000
_cell.length_c   1.000
_cell.angle_alpha   90.00
_cell.angle_beta   90.00
_cell.angle_gamma   90.00
#
_symmetry.space_group_name_H-M   'P 1'
#
loop_
_entity.id
_entity.type
_entity.pdbx_description
1 polymer ?
#
loop_
_entity_poly.entity_id
_entity_poly.type
_entity_poly.pdbx_seq_one_letter_code
_entity_poly.pdbx_strand_id
1 'polypeptide(L)'
;ASGFLGRHLLKELERDATVSEIRALDKVPLLNYTKISRPSKIKTIVNDLLDVEASRDAFRNTNVVIHCAALVSYEFPPNLEELQKNNVN
;
A
#
# COMPACT_ATOMS: atom_id res chain seq x y z
N ALA A 1 1.09 -0.92 1.18
CA ALA A 1 2.43 -0.42 0.80
C ALA A 1 3.62 -1.03 1.57
N SER A 2 3.44 -1.51 2.81
CA SER A 2 4.51 -1.96 3.71
C SER A 2 5.03 -3.38 3.41
N GLY A 3 4.31 -4.17 2.61
CA GLY A 3 4.73 -5.51 2.16
C GLY A 3 5.89 -5.51 1.16
N PHE A 4 6.42 -6.69 0.88
CA PHE A 4 7.63 -6.88 0.04
C PHE A 4 7.51 -6.22 -1.36
N LEU A 5 6.47 -6.58 -2.12
CA LEU A 5 6.26 -6.05 -3.48
C LEU A 5 5.97 -4.54 -3.46
N GLY A 6 5.09 -4.11 -2.54
CA GLY A 6 4.73 -2.69 -2.39
C GLY A 6 5.95 -1.80 -2.15
N ARG A 7 6.88 -2.22 -1.28
CA ARG A 7 8.12 -1.46 -1.02
C ARG A 7 8.98 -1.32 -2.28
N HIS A 8 9.11 -2.37 -3.09
CA HIS A 8 9.91 -2.32 -4.32
C HIS A 8 9.28 -1.40 -5.36
N LEU A 9 7.95 -1.48 -5.53
CA LEU A 9 7.21 -0.57 -6.41
C LEU A 9 7.40 0.89 -6.01
N LEU A 10 7.33 1.21 -4.71
CA LEU A 10 7.59 2.57 -4.25
C LEU A 10 8.99 3.06 -4.67
N LYS A 11 10.02 2.19 -4.61
CA LYS A 11 11.39 2.59 -5.01
C LYS A 11 11.48 2.93 -6.49
N GLU A 12 10.82 2.14 -7.34
CA GLU A 12 10.84 2.38 -8.79
C GLU A 12 10.01 3.61 -9.16
N LEU A 13 8.83 3.78 -8.54
CA LEU A 13 7.99 4.97 -8.77
C LEU A 13 8.66 6.27 -8.30
N GLU A 14 9.44 6.24 -7.22
CA GLU A 14 10.15 7.44 -6.75
C GLU A 14 11.26 7.88 -7.72
N ARG A 15 11.88 6.93 -8.42
CA ARG A 15 12.90 7.19 -9.45
C ARG A 15 12.30 7.75 -10.74
N ASP A 16 11.02 7.49 -10.98
CA ASP A 16 10.32 7.98 -12.16
C ASP A 16 10.10 9.51 -12.07
N ALA A 17 10.65 10.25 -13.03
CA ALA A 17 10.52 11.70 -13.10
C ALA A 17 9.09 12.14 -13.49
N THR A 18 8.33 11.29 -14.19
CA THR A 18 6.97 11.55 -14.65
C THR A 18 5.93 11.44 -13.54
N VAL A 19 6.26 10.72 -12.46
CA VAL A 19 5.41 10.58 -11.29
C VAL A 19 5.47 11.85 -10.44
N SER A 20 4.35 12.54 -10.29
CA SER A 20 4.22 13.79 -9.53
C SER A 20 3.95 13.57 -8.04
N GLU A 21 3.17 12.54 -7.69
CA GLU A 21 2.77 12.21 -6.33
C GLU A 21 2.62 10.69 -6.18
N ILE A 22 3.01 10.15 -5.03
CA ILE A 22 2.81 8.75 -4.64
C ILE A 22 2.06 8.73 -3.31
N ARG A 23 0.92 8.05 -3.26
CA ARG A 23 0.17 7.82 -2.01
C ARG A 23 0.34 6.38 -1.57
N ALA A 24 1.08 6.17 -0.50
CA ALA A 24 1.40 4.86 0.05
C ALA A 24 0.43 4.53 1.20
N LEU A 25 -0.63 3.78 0.89
CA LEU A 25 -1.60 3.30 1.89
C LEU A 25 -1.22 1.91 2.42
N ASP A 26 -1.21 1.75 3.74
CA ASP A 26 -1.10 0.46 4.41
C ASP A 26 -1.63 0.51 5.84
N LYS A 27 -2.11 -0.62 6.39
CA LYS A 27 -2.53 -0.70 7.80
C LYS A 27 -1.35 -0.66 8.78
N VAL A 28 -0.15 -0.99 8.31
CA VAL A 28 1.09 -0.94 9.09
C VAL A 28 1.92 0.27 8.64
N PRO A 29 2.48 1.06 9.58
CA PRO A 29 3.34 2.19 9.23
C PRO A 29 4.56 1.74 8.40
N LEU A 30 4.93 2.58 7.43
CA LEU A 30 6.08 2.35 6.57
C LEU A 30 7.40 2.65 7.31
N LEU A 31 7.79 1.76 8.22
CA LEU A 31 9.01 1.90 9.03
C LEU A 31 10.26 1.60 8.21
N ASN A 32 11.35 2.33 8.51
CA ASN A 32 12.68 2.16 7.92
C ASN A 32 12.71 2.28 6.39
N TYR A 33 11.78 3.04 5.80
CA TYR A 33 11.91 3.52 4.42
C TYR A 33 12.88 4.72 4.42
N THR A 34 14.11 4.47 4.88
CA THR A 34 15.19 5.44 4.88
C THR A 34 16.12 5.11 3.71
N LYS A 35 16.45 6.15 2.94
CA LYS A 35 17.26 6.17 1.71
C LYS A 35 16.48 5.96 0.42
N ILE A 36 15.71 6.97 0.01
CA ILE A 36 15.69 7.35 -1.40
C ILE A 36 15.76 8.88 -1.50
N SER A 37 16.45 9.30 -2.56
CA SER A 37 17.02 10.62 -2.83
C SER A 37 16.04 11.81 -2.77
N ARG A 38 14.71 11.62 -2.69
CA ARG A 38 13.72 12.73 -2.71
C ARG A 38 12.46 12.40 -1.88
N PRO A 39 12.48 12.62 -0.56
CA PRO A 39 11.34 12.42 0.34
C PRO A 39 10.05 13.19 -0.03
N SER A 40 10.08 14.09 -1.03
CA SER A 40 8.99 15.02 -1.32
C SER A 40 7.80 14.42 -2.09
N LYS A 41 7.94 13.26 -2.75
CA LYS A 41 6.86 12.71 -3.59
C LYS A 41 5.93 11.74 -2.86
N ILE A 42 6.37 11.12 -1.77
CA ILE A 42 5.62 10.06 -1.09
C ILE A 42 4.82 10.62 0.08
N LYS A 43 3.50 10.41 0.05
CA LYS A 43 2.61 10.61 1.19
C LYS A 43 2.22 9.25 1.77
N THR A 44 2.58 9.01 3.02
CA THR A 44 2.22 7.79 3.74
C THR A 44 0.85 7.96 4.40
N ILE A 45 -0.04 6.99 4.20
CA ILE A 45 -1.38 6.95 4.77
C ILE A 45 -1.47 5.64 5.56
N VAL A 46 -1.56 5.75 6.89
CA VAL A 46 -1.73 4.58 7.75
C VAL A 46 -3.22 4.35 7.94
N ASN A 47 -3.77 3.36 7.25
CA ASN A 47 -5.18 3.01 7.35
C ASN A 47 -5.44 1.56 6.94
N ASP A 48 -6.51 0.98 7.47
CA ASP A 48 -7.00 -0.32 7.01
C ASP A 48 -7.86 -0.12 5.75
N LEU A 49 -7.60 -0.91 4.70
CA LEU A 49 -8.39 -0.87 3.47
C LEU A 49 -9.83 -1.33 3.69
N LEU A 50 -10.08 -2.10 4.75
CA LEU A 50 -11.42 -2.48 5.17
C LEU A 50 -12.24 -1.28 5.68
N ASP A 51 -11.57 -0.19 6.09
CA ASP A 51 -12.23 1.08 6.34
C ASP A 51 -12.29 1.90 5.05
N VAL A 52 -13.34 1.63 4.27
CA VAL A 52 -13.57 2.22 2.94
C VAL A 52 -13.68 3.75 3.01
N GLU A 53 -14.37 4.28 4.01
CA GLU A 53 -14.58 5.73 4.13
C GLU A 53 -13.28 6.43 4.52
N ALA A 54 -12.54 5.91 5.51
CA ALA A 54 -11.25 6.48 5.87
C ALA A 54 -10.20 6.34 4.74
N SER A 55 -10.34 5.34 3.87
CA SER A 55 -9.44 5.12 2.73
C SER A 55 -9.79 5.95 1.50
N ARG A 56 -11.01 6.52 1.43
CA ARG A 56 -11.56 7.17 0.22
C ARG A 56 -10.65 8.29 -0.32
N ASP A 57 -10.10 9.11 0.56
CA ASP A 57 -9.24 10.24 0.16
C ASP A 57 -7.90 9.79 -0.43
N ALA A 58 -7.42 8.58 -0.11
CA ALA A 58 -6.20 8.05 -0.71
C ALA A 58 -6.34 7.82 -2.23
N PHE A 59 -7.56 7.55 -2.70
CA PHE A 59 -7.87 7.27 -4.10
C PHE A 59 -8.38 8.50 -4.87
N ARG A 60 -8.69 9.59 -4.19
CA ARG A 60 -9.30 10.76 -4.83
C ARG A 60 -8.32 11.44 -5.79
N ASN A 61 -8.75 11.63 -7.04
CA ASN A 61 -7.96 12.26 -8.11
C ASN A 61 -6.64 11.54 -8.42
N THR A 62 -6.53 10.23 -8.16
CA THR A 62 -5.36 9.44 -8.58
C THR A 62 -5.50 8.99 -10.03
N ASN A 63 -4.38 8.96 -10.77
CA ASN A 63 -4.38 8.48 -12.16
C ASN A 63 -4.29 6.96 -12.25
N VAL A 64 -3.59 6.33 -11.29
CA VAL A 64 -3.30 4.90 -11.25
C VAL A 64 -3.40 4.41 -9.81
N VAL A 65 -3.97 3.22 -9.64
CA VAL A 65 -3.99 2.49 -8.37
C VAL A 65 -3.29 1.15 -8.56
N ILE A 66 -2.29 0.87 -7.73
CA ILE A 66 -1.60 -0.42 -7.71
C ILE A 66 -1.92 -1.11 -6.37
N HIS A 67 -2.84 -2.06 -6.41
CA HIS A 67 -3.32 -2.75 -5.21
C HIS A 67 -2.44 -3.98 -4.91
N CYS A 68 -1.56 -3.85 -3.92
CA CYS A 68 -0.66 -4.93 -3.47
C CYS A 68 -0.93 -5.40 -2.03
N ALA A 69 -1.98 -4.89 -1.39
CA ALA A 69 -2.35 -5.34 -0.06
C ALA A 69 -3.01 -6.70 -0.18
N ALA A 70 -2.54 -7.66 0.61
CA ALA A 70 -3.14 -8.98 0.72
C ALA A 70 -2.72 -9.60 2.06
N LEU A 71 -3.63 -10.37 2.65
CA LEU A 71 -3.29 -11.34 3.69
C LEU A 71 -2.77 -12.61 3.01
N VAL A 72 -1.51 -12.95 3.29
CA VAL A 72 -0.88 -14.19 2.86
C VAL A 72 -0.76 -15.11 4.06
N SER A 73 -1.29 -16.33 3.97
CA SER A 73 -1.17 -17.36 5.01
C SER A 73 -0.70 -18.67 4.41
N TYR A 74 0.11 -19.41 5.17
CA TYR A 74 0.59 -20.75 4.84
C TYR A 74 0.07 -21.80 5.84
N GLU A 75 -0.84 -21.42 6.74
CA GLU A 75 -1.36 -22.29 7.79
C GLU A 75 -2.35 -23.33 7.25
N PHE A 76 -2.39 -24.50 7.90
CA PHE A 76 -3.33 -25.58 7.59
C PHE A 76 -4.02 -26.12 8.86
N PRO A 77 -5.37 -26.16 8.92
CA PRO A 77 -6.29 -25.65 7.89
C PRO A 77 -6.27 -24.11 7.81
N PRO A 78 -6.53 -23.52 6.63
CA PRO A 78 -6.49 -22.07 6.47
C PRO A 78 -7.69 -21.40 7.15
N ASN A 79 -7.49 -20.18 7.66
CA ASN A 79 -8.59 -19.31 8.06
C ASN A 79 -9.21 -18.64 6.81
N LEU A 80 -10.21 -19.30 6.22
CA LEU A 80 -10.87 -18.84 5.00
C LEU A 80 -11.59 -17.51 5.17
N GLU A 81 -12.17 -17.25 6.34
CA GLU A 81 -12.91 -16.02 6.62
C GLU A 81 -11.97 -14.81 6.55
N GLU A 82 -10.83 -14.87 7.25
CA GLU A 82 -9.85 -13.79 7.23
C GLU A 82 -9.22 -13.60 5.85
N LEU A 83 -8.96 -14.69 5.11
CA LEU A 83 -8.45 -14.60 3.73
C LEU A 83 -9.44 -13.93 2.79
N GLN A 84 -10.73 -14.30 2.85
CA GLN A 84 -11.76 -13.67 2.01
C GLN A 84 -11.96 -12.21 2.36
N LYS A 85 -12.03 -11.90 3.66
CA LYS A 85 -12.19 -10.55 4.17
C LYS A 85 -11.08 -9.60 3.72
N ASN A 86 -9.82 -10.04 3.70
CA ASN A 86 -8.69 -9.15 3.37
C ASN A 86 -8.39 -9.08 1.87
N ASN A 87 -8.76 -10.11 1.08
CA ASN A 87 -8.29 -10.26 -0.30
C ASN A 87 -9.39 -10.13 -1.37
N VAL A 88 -10.66 -10.13 -0.98
CA VAL A 88 -11.79 -10.17 -1.92
C VAL A 88 -12.85 -9.13 -1.60
N ASN A 89 -13.31 -9.08 -0.35
CA ASN A 89 -14.38 -8.21 0.12
C ASN A 89 -13.82 -6.91 0.71
#